data_AF-A0A286H619-F1
#
_entry.id   AF-A0A286H619-F1
#
_cell.length_a   1.000
_cell.length_b   1.000
_cell.length_c   1.000
_cell.angle_alpha   90.00
_cell.angle_beta   90.00
_cell.angle_gamma   90.00
#
_symmetry.space_group_name_H-M   'P 1'
#
loop_
_entity.id
_entity.type
_entity.pdbx_description
1 polymer ?
#
loop_
_entity_poly.entity_id
_entity_poly.type
_entity_poly.pdbx_seq_one_letter_code
_entity_poly.pdbx_strand_id
1 'polypeptide(L)'
;MRLGRRRDPAEEPYTWPYRGTVRWLPSDEGGRTTGPPRPGPDRESFAAPAFVRRHAEDARTDTFLVRGFDSDVTSSPATGRWLVPGLGAHQEIRPGDEVVVTDGGRAVAHFLVEDVDD
;
A
#
# COMPACT_ATOMS: atom_id res chain seq x y z
N MET A 1 -35.55 6.37 26.00
CA MET A 1 -34.28 6.88 25.44
C MET A 1 -33.38 5.68 25.15
N ARG A 2 -33.14 5.35 23.87
CA ARG A 2 -32.14 4.35 23.49
C ARG A 2 -30.81 5.08 23.33
N LEU A 3 -29.83 4.77 24.18
CA LEU A 3 -28.43 5.15 23.92
C LEU A 3 -28.05 4.57 22.55
N GLY A 4 -27.76 5.43 21.59
CA GLY A 4 -27.11 5.00 20.36
C GLY A 4 -25.80 4.32 20.74
N ARG A 5 -25.62 3.06 20.33
CA ARG A 5 -24.31 2.40 20.43
C ARG A 5 -23.31 3.31 19.74
N ARG A 6 -22.35 3.86 20.48
CA ARG A 6 -21.09 4.31 19.86
C ARG A 6 -20.55 3.08 19.15
N ARG A 7 -20.39 3.14 17.82
CA ARG A 7 -19.62 2.13 17.10
C ARG A 7 -18.24 2.08 17.73
N ASP A 8 -17.81 0.88 18.10
CA ASP A 8 -16.46 0.64 18.57
C ASP A 8 -15.54 0.78 17.34
N PRO A 9 -14.56 1.70 17.30
CA PRO A 9 -13.67 1.87 16.15
C PRO A 9 -12.80 0.63 15.85
N ALA A 10 -12.85 -0.39 16.71
CA ALA A 10 -12.20 -1.68 16.51
C ALA A 10 -13.01 -2.70 15.67
N GLU A 11 -14.26 -2.39 15.28
CA GLU A 11 -15.15 -3.34 14.56
C GLU A 11 -15.28 -3.10 13.05
N GLU A 12 -14.58 -2.13 12.45
CA GLU A 12 -14.48 -2.08 10.99
C GLU A 12 -13.28 -2.95 10.56
N PRO A 13 -13.49 -4.07 9.84
CA PRO A 13 -12.37 -4.79 9.26
C PRO A 13 -11.65 -3.80 8.36
N TYR A 14 -10.41 -3.45 8.70
CA TYR A 14 -9.64 -2.50 7.92
C TYR A 14 -9.75 -2.86 6.43
N THR A 15 -10.44 -2.02 5.65
CA THR A 15 -10.75 -2.31 4.26
C THR A 15 -9.48 -2.27 3.42
N TRP A 16 -9.53 -2.88 2.24
CA TRP A 16 -8.45 -2.85 1.26
C TRP A 16 -8.92 -2.09 0.03
N PRO A 17 -9.08 -0.76 0.13
CA PRO A 17 -9.84 0.00 -0.84
C PRO A 17 -9.12 0.12 -2.18
N TYR A 18 -7.80 -0.06 -2.22
CA TYR A 18 -7.03 0.16 -3.43
C TYR A 18 -6.81 -1.14 -4.16
N ARG A 19 -7.39 -1.29 -5.35
CA ARG A 19 -7.06 -2.36 -6.29
C ARG A 19 -6.11 -1.85 -7.35
N GLY A 20 -5.15 -2.68 -7.74
CA GLY A 20 -4.18 -2.27 -8.74
C GLY A 20 -3.15 -3.33 -9.05
N THR A 21 -2.03 -2.87 -9.59
CA THR A 21 -0.89 -3.71 -9.92
C THR A 21 0.33 -3.25 -9.13
N VAL A 22 0.97 -4.17 -8.41
CA VAL A 22 2.30 -3.92 -7.83
C VAL A 22 3.38 -4.38 -8.80
N ARG A 23 4.37 -3.52 -9.03
CA ARG A 23 5.61 -3.85 -9.74
C ARG A 23 6.77 -3.72 -8.77
N TRP A 24 7.41 -4.83 -8.46
CA TRP A 24 8.67 -4.87 -7.71
C TRP A 24 9.82 -4.46 -8.63
N LEU A 25 10.71 -3.60 -8.14
CA LEU A 25 11.85 -3.17 -8.93
C LEU A 25 12.91 -4.28 -8.98
N PRO A 26 13.63 -4.43 -10.11
CA PRO A 26 14.89 -5.15 -10.17
C PRO A 26 15.92 -4.60 -9.17
N SER A 27 16.85 -5.42 -8.70
CA SER A 27 17.83 -5.00 -7.69
C SER A 27 18.76 -3.88 -8.15
N ASP A 28 19.07 -3.83 -9.45
CA ASP A 28 19.85 -2.78 -10.09
C ASP A 28 19.07 -1.46 -10.30
N GLU A 29 17.73 -1.50 -10.19
CA GLU A 29 16.85 -0.32 -10.19
C GLU A 29 16.46 0.12 -8.76
N GLY A 30 17.09 -0.45 -7.72
CA GLY A 30 16.83 -0.11 -6.32
C GLY A 30 15.95 -1.11 -5.57
N GLY A 31 15.45 -2.13 -6.27
CA GLY A 31 14.70 -3.23 -5.68
C GLY A 31 15.51 -4.10 -4.73
N ARG A 32 14.80 -5.00 -4.06
CA ARG A 32 15.41 -5.91 -3.09
C ARG A 32 16.24 -6.97 -3.82
N THR A 33 17.44 -7.27 -3.30
CA THR A 33 18.29 -8.37 -3.79
C THR A 33 17.65 -9.75 -3.62
N THR A 34 16.67 -9.85 -2.73
CA THR A 34 15.88 -11.07 -2.48
C THR A 34 14.67 -11.21 -3.41
N GLY A 35 14.44 -10.23 -4.31
CA GLY A 35 13.24 -10.15 -5.14
C GLY A 35 12.02 -9.64 -4.37
N PRO A 36 10.80 -9.84 -4.92
CA PRO A 36 9.56 -9.55 -4.21
C PRO A 36 9.54 -10.17 -2.80
N PRO A 37 8.97 -9.49 -1.80
CA PRO A 37 8.72 -10.11 -0.51
C PRO A 37 7.87 -11.37 -0.69
N ARG A 38 8.10 -12.37 0.17
CA ARG A 38 7.27 -13.57 0.25
C ARG A 38 6.36 -13.46 1.48
N PRO A 39 5.07 -13.12 1.33
CA PRO A 39 4.10 -13.20 2.41
C PRO A 39 4.11 -14.60 3.02
N GLY A 40 4.02 -14.67 4.34
CA GLY A 40 4.04 -15.93 5.10
C GLY A 40 2.70 -16.21 5.76
N PRO A 41 2.51 -17.41 6.34
CA PRO A 41 1.26 -17.78 7.02
C PRO A 41 0.88 -16.81 8.16
N ASP A 42 1.87 -16.17 8.79
CA ASP A 42 1.65 -15.19 9.88
C ASP A 42 1.64 -13.73 9.38
N ARG A 43 1.88 -13.50 8.08
CA ARG A 43 1.96 -12.18 7.45
C ARG A 43 1.48 -12.24 6.00
N GLU A 44 0.17 -12.07 5.84
CA GLU A 44 -0.50 -12.07 4.54
C GLU A 44 -0.20 -10.81 3.70
N SER A 45 0.28 -9.74 4.33
CA SER A 45 0.60 -8.46 3.69
C SER A 45 2.05 -8.04 3.92
N PHE A 46 2.64 -7.43 2.90
CA PHE A 46 3.89 -6.69 3.02
C PHE A 46 3.58 -5.25 3.47
N ALA A 47 4.27 -4.76 4.49
CA ALA A 47 4.12 -3.40 5.00
C ALA A 47 5.45 -2.65 4.87
N ALA A 48 5.43 -1.46 4.29
CA ALA A 48 6.62 -0.64 4.10
C ALA A 48 6.27 0.86 4.02
N PRO A 49 7.23 1.75 4.32
CA PRO A 49 7.05 3.18 4.09
C PRO A 49 6.77 3.45 2.60
N ALA A 50 5.80 4.29 2.30
CA ALA A 50 5.42 4.68 0.96
C ALA A 50 4.84 6.10 0.91
N PHE A 51 4.81 6.67 -0.29
CA PHE A 51 4.19 7.96 -0.56
C PHE A 51 3.48 7.93 -1.92
N VAL A 52 2.48 8.79 -2.11
CA VAL A 52 1.83 8.91 -3.42
C VAL A 52 2.65 9.83 -4.31
N ARG A 53 3.02 9.36 -5.50
CA ARG A 53 3.97 10.05 -6.38
C ARG A 53 3.51 11.43 -6.82
N ARG A 54 2.21 11.65 -7.00
CA ARG A 54 1.67 12.98 -7.34
C ARG A 54 1.93 14.03 -6.25
N HIS A 55 2.21 13.59 -5.03
CA HIS A 55 2.53 14.42 -3.87
C HIS A 55 4.04 14.43 -3.55
N ALA A 56 4.90 14.05 -4.51
CA ALA A 56 6.33 13.85 -4.27
C ALA A 56 7.06 15.11 -3.75
N GLU A 57 6.65 16.30 -4.18
CA GLU A 57 7.33 17.57 -3.84
C GLU A 57 7.23 17.91 -2.33
N ASP A 58 6.09 17.57 -1.72
CA ASP A 58 5.82 17.75 -0.28
C ASP A 58 5.64 16.40 0.42
N ALA A 59 6.27 15.34 -0.10
CA ALA A 59 5.98 13.98 0.27
C ALA A 59 6.13 13.74 1.77
N ARG A 60 5.06 13.19 2.36
CA ARG A 60 5.11 12.55 3.66
C ARG A 60 4.95 11.06 3.45
N THR A 61 5.93 10.32 3.98
CA THR A 61 5.91 8.86 3.93
C THR A 61 5.07 8.34 5.08
N ASP A 62 4.24 7.34 4.81
CA ASP A 62 3.56 6.55 5.83
C ASP A 62 3.58 5.07 5.44
N THR A 63 3.16 4.18 6.33
CA THR A 63 3.19 2.75 6.09
C THR A 63 2.03 2.35 5.19
N PHE A 64 2.36 1.84 4.00
CA PHE A 64 1.42 1.23 3.07
C PHE A 64 1.54 -0.29 3.15
N LEU A 65 0.41 -0.98 3.15
CA LEU A 65 0.35 -2.42 3.08
C LEU A 65 -0.06 -2.83 1.68
N VAL A 66 0.58 -3.87 1.16
CA VAL A 66 0.25 -4.53 -0.11
C VAL A 66 0.05 -6.02 0.13
N ARG A 67 -0.98 -6.61 -0.46
CA ARG A 67 -1.24 -8.06 -0.38
C ARG A 67 -1.82 -8.63 -1.68
N GLY A 68 -1.92 -9.95 -1.75
CA GLY A 68 -2.56 -10.67 -2.86
C GLY A 68 -1.73 -10.71 -4.15
N PHE A 69 -0.48 -10.26 -4.09
CA PHE A 69 0.46 -10.27 -5.20
C PHE A 69 1.19 -11.63 -5.29
N ASP A 70 1.63 -11.96 -6.50
CA ASP A 70 2.45 -13.12 -6.79
C ASP A 70 3.93 -12.75 -6.62
N SER A 71 4.63 -13.45 -5.71
CA SER A 71 6.04 -13.23 -5.38
C SER A 71 7.03 -13.83 -6.39
N ASP A 72 6.56 -14.63 -7.34
CA ASP A 72 7.41 -15.28 -8.35
C ASP A 72 7.47 -14.49 -9.66
N VAL A 73 6.72 -13.39 -9.76
CA VAL A 73 6.74 -12.46 -10.91
C VAL A 73 7.02 -11.03 -10.47
N THR A 74 7.61 -10.24 -11.38
CA THR A 74 7.96 -8.83 -11.11
C THR A 74 6.74 -7.93 -10.96
N SER A 75 5.66 -8.23 -11.69
CA SER A 75 4.44 -7.43 -11.69
C SER A 75 3.24 -8.34 -11.54
N SER A 76 2.35 -8.03 -10.61
CA SER A 76 1.13 -8.81 -10.39
C SER A 76 0.00 -7.95 -9.81
N PRO A 77 -1.27 -8.35 -10.03
CA PRO A 77 -2.40 -7.73 -9.35
C PRO A 77 -2.23 -7.77 -7.84
N ALA A 78 -2.69 -6.72 -7.16
CA ALA A 78 -2.54 -6.57 -5.73
C ALA A 78 -3.64 -5.68 -5.15
N THR A 79 -3.80 -5.75 -3.83
CA THR A 79 -4.61 -4.79 -3.08
C THR A 79 -3.77 -4.05 -2.06
N GLY A 80 -4.11 -2.79 -1.83
CA GLY A 80 -3.38 -1.88 -0.98
C GLY A 80 -4.24 -1.18 0.06
N ARG A 81 -3.61 -0.73 1.15
CA ARG A 81 -4.19 0.20 2.12
C ARG A 81 -3.11 0.93 2.91
N TRP A 82 -3.43 2.11 3.45
CA TRP A 82 -2.61 2.72 4.51
C TRP A 82 -2.79 1.95 5.83
N LEU A 83 -1.71 1.78 6.60
CA LEU A 83 -1.77 1.15 7.92
C LEU A 83 -2.63 1.96 8.87
N VAL A 84 -2.40 3.28 8.88
CA VAL A 84 -3.15 4.26 9.63
C VAL A 84 -3.83 5.19 8.63
N PRO A 85 -5.12 4.99 8.31
CA PRO A 85 -5.83 5.85 7.37
C PRO A 85 -6.15 7.23 7.97
N GLY A 86 -6.38 8.22 7.11
CA GLY A 86 -6.98 9.50 7.50
C GLY A 86 -5.98 10.61 7.83
N LEU A 87 -4.72 10.52 7.41
CA LEU A 87 -3.73 11.58 7.63
C LEU A 87 -3.86 12.77 6.65
N GLY A 88 -4.91 12.79 5.84
CA GLY A 88 -5.26 13.92 4.98
C GLY A 88 -4.72 13.80 3.56
N ALA A 89 -4.51 14.95 2.89
CA ALA A 89 -4.30 15.02 1.45
C ALA A 89 -3.11 14.17 0.93
N HIS A 90 -2.06 13.98 1.72
CA HIS A 90 -0.88 13.21 1.29
C HIS A 90 -1.15 11.70 1.16
N GLN A 91 -2.18 11.18 1.82
CA GLN A 91 -2.64 9.80 1.71
C GLN A 91 -3.77 9.62 0.69
N GLU A 92 -4.33 10.72 0.17
CA GLU A 92 -5.40 10.63 -0.82
C GLU A 92 -4.89 9.87 -2.05
N ILE A 93 -5.65 8.88 -2.51
CA ILE A 93 -5.33 8.05 -3.67
C ILE A 93 -6.53 8.07 -4.61
N ARG A 94 -6.27 8.14 -5.91
CA ARG A 94 -7.24 8.09 -6.99
C ARG A 94 -6.80 7.04 -8.03
N PRO A 95 -7.72 6.51 -8.85
CA PRO A 95 -7.33 5.69 -10.00
C PRO A 95 -6.31 6.41 -10.89
N GLY A 96 -5.29 5.68 -11.33
CA GLY A 96 -4.15 6.19 -12.09
C GLY A 96 -2.98 6.69 -11.25
N ASP A 97 -3.14 6.82 -9.93
CA ASP A 97 -2.03 7.20 -9.07
C ASP A 97 -1.03 6.08 -8.86
N GLU A 98 0.22 6.47 -8.63
CA GLU A 98 1.30 5.57 -8.27
C GLU A 98 1.68 5.77 -6.81
N VAL A 99 1.59 4.72 -6.00
CA VAL A 99 2.15 4.68 -4.65
C VAL A 99 3.56 4.10 -4.75
N VAL A 100 4.56 4.92 -4.39
CA VAL A 100 5.96 4.51 -4.39
C VAL A 100 6.27 3.87 -3.05
N VAL A 101 6.54 2.57 -3.06
CA VAL A 101 6.92 1.80 -1.87
C VAL A 101 8.43 1.85 -1.73
N THR A 102 8.89 2.19 -0.54
CA THR A 102 10.31 2.41 -0.23
C THR A 102 10.82 1.43 0.83
N ASP A 103 12.11 1.13 0.74
CA ASP A 103 12.88 0.51 1.82
C ASP A 103 14.12 1.36 2.07
N GLY A 104 14.23 1.91 3.28
CA GLY A 104 15.17 2.99 3.56
C GLY A 104 14.96 4.19 2.62
N GLY A 105 16.04 4.65 1.97
CA GLY A 105 16.00 5.80 1.05
C GLY A 105 15.78 5.46 -0.42
N ARG A 106 15.32 4.24 -0.75
CA ARG A 106 15.18 3.76 -2.14
C ARG A 106 13.77 3.28 -2.43
N ALA A 107 13.29 3.54 -3.63
CA ALA A 107 12.09 2.88 -4.15
C ALA A 107 12.40 1.39 -4.37
N VAL A 108 11.50 0.52 -3.93
CA VAL A 108 11.59 -0.94 -4.10
C VAL A 108 10.41 -1.53 -4.87
N ALA A 109 9.30 -0.80 -4.94
CA ALA A 109 8.16 -1.13 -5.76
C ALA A 109 7.32 0.09 -6.09
N HIS A 110 6.52 -0.05 -7.15
CA HIS A 110 5.46 0.88 -7.51
C HIS A 110 4.13 0.13 -7.44
N PHE A 111 3.14 0.70 -6.78
CA PHE A 111 1.77 0.21 -6.83
C PHE A 111 0.96 1.19 -7.67
N LEU A 112 0.59 0.77 -8.88
CA LEU A 112 -0.30 1.53 -9.75
C LEU A 112 -1.73 1.23 -9.33
N VAL A 113 -2.44 2.27 -8.91
CA VAL A 113 -3.84 2.19 -8.47
C VAL A 113 -4.71 2.17 -9.72
N GLU A 114 -5.50 1.12 -9.87
CA GLU A 114 -6.44 0.97 -11.00
C GLU A 114 -7.86 1.33 -10.57
N ASP A 115 -8.20 1.08 -9.31
CA ASP A 115 -9.53 1.31 -8.78
C ASP A 115 -9.51 1.58 -7.26
N VAL A 116 -10.52 2.30 -6.76
CA VAL A 116 -10.67 2.66 -5.35
C VAL A 116 -12.10 2.33 -4.91
N ASP A 117 -12.24 1.43 -3.94
CA ASP A 117 -13.53 1.14 -3.30
C ASP A 117 -13.99 2.31 -2.42
N ASP A 118 -15.23 2.76 -2.64
CA ASP A 118 -15.96 3.74 -1.83
C ASP A 118 -16.57 3.12 -0.56
#